data_AF-A0A2H0BGC3-F1
#
_entry.id   AF-A0A2H0BGC3-F1
#
_cell.length_a   1.000
_cell.length_b   1.000
_cell.length_c   1.000
_cell.angle_alpha   90.00
_cell.angle_beta   90.00
_cell.angle_gamma   90.00
#
_symmetry.space_group_name_H-M   'P 1'
#
loop_
_entity.id
_entity.type
_entity.pdbx_description
1 polymer ?
#
loop_
_entity_poly.entity_id
_entity_poly.type
_entity_poly.pdbx_seq_one_letter_code
_entity_poly.pdbx_strand_id
1 'polypeptide(L)' 'MLSDEQITQFRLLYKKRFTKEISRAEAIAKGTKLMRLVELIYKPMTESEYQQVQERRAQTT' A
#
# COMPACT_ATOMS: atom_id res chain seq x y z
N MET A 1 -0.18 12.92 7.89
CA MET A 1 1.22 12.54 8.18
C MET A 1 1.20 11.17 8.83
N LEU A 2 2.10 10.26 8.46
CA LEU A 2 2.13 8.90 9.04
C LEU A 2 2.40 8.96 10.55
N SER A 3 1.71 8.15 11.34
CA SER A 3 1.96 8.01 12.77
C SER A 3 3.28 7.27 13.04
N ASP A 4 3.82 7.40 14.25
CA ASP A 4 5.06 6.71 14.63
C ASP A 4 4.96 5.19 14.53
N GLU A 5 3.80 4.65 14.86
CA GLU A 5 3.49 3.22 14.68
C GLU A 5 3.53 2.84 13.20
N GLN A 6 2.89 3.62 12.33
CA GLN A 6 2.89 3.38 10.88
C GLN A 6 4.30 3.48 10.29
N ILE A 7 5.12 4.43 10.75
CA ILE A 7 6.53 4.53 10.35
C ILE A 7 7.33 3.30 10.80
N THR A 8 7.08 2.80 12.00
CA THR A 8 7.73 1.59 12.52
C THR A 8 7.35 0.37 11.68
N GLN A 9 6.06 0.19 11.40
CA GLN A 9 5.58 -0.90 10.54
C GLN A 9 6.14 -0.80 9.12
N PHE A 10 6.21 0.41 8.55
CA PHE A 10 6.81 0.61 7.23
C PHE A 10 8.27 0.17 7.19
N ARG A 11 9.06 0.50 8.22
CA ARG A 11 10.47 0.06 8.33
C ARG A 11 10.59 -1.47 8.41
N LEU A 12 9.73 -2.12 9.21
CA LEU A 12 9.70 -3.58 9.33
C LEU A 12 9.38 -4.25 8.00
N LEU A 13 8.36 -3.76 7.28
CA LEU A 13 7.99 -4.26 5.95
C LEU A 13 9.12 -4.05 4.93
N TYR A 14 9.74 -2.87 4.93
CA TYR A 14 10.85 -2.55 4.03
C TYR A 14 12.04 -3.49 4.26
N LYS A 15 12.42 -3.71 5.53
CA LYS A 15 13.47 -4.66 5.90
C LYS A 15 13.12 -6.08 5.46
N LYS A 16 11.90 -6.55 5.74
CA LYS A 16 11.47 -7.90 5.36
C LYS A 16 11.51 -8.12 3.85
N ARG A 17 11.14 -7.10 3.06
CA ARG A 17 11.04 -7.22 1.60
C ARG A 17 12.38 -7.06 0.87
N PHE A 18 13.24 -6.18 1.36
CA PHE A 18 14.48 -5.76 0.69
C PHE A 18 15.75 -6.11 1.48
N THR A 19 15.62 -6.72 2.66
CA THR A 19 16.73 -7.05 3.57
C THR A 19 17.57 -5.83 3.95
N LYS A 20 16.97 -4.63 3.89
CA LYS A 20 17.63 -3.35 4.12
C LYS A 20 16.94 -2.57 5.24
N GLU A 21 17.73 -2.14 6.21
CA GLU A 21 17.29 -1.17 7.21
C GLU A 21 17.30 0.25 6.62
N ILE A 22 16.30 1.04 6.97
CA ILE A 22 16.21 2.45 6.60
C ILE A 22 16.06 3.31 7.84
N SER A 23 16.58 4.53 7.79
CA SER A 23 16.45 5.49 8.87
C SER A 23 14.98 5.93 9.04
N ARG A 24 14.66 6.52 10.21
CA ARG A 24 13.32 7.08 10.44
C ARG A 24 12.98 8.18 9.43
N ALA A 25 13.93 9.06 9.11
CA ALA A 25 13.74 10.13 8.12
C ALA A 25 13.48 9.57 6.72
N GLU A 26 14.22 8.53 6.32
CA GLU A 26 14.01 7.85 5.04
C GLU A 26 12.64 7.15 4.99
N ALA A 27 12.22 6.51 6.08
CA ALA A 27 10.91 5.90 6.19
C ALA A 27 9.77 6.92 6.06
N ILE A 28 9.89 8.09 6.69
CA ILE A 28 8.92 9.19 6.56
C ILE A 28 8.85 9.66 5.10
N ALA A 29 10.00 9.92 4.47
CA ALA A 29 10.05 10.40 3.10
C ALA A 29 9.46 9.38 2.10
N LYS A 30 9.85 8.10 2.19
CA LYS A 30 9.35 7.05 1.31
C LYS A 30 7.88 6.73 1.57
N GLY A 31 7.49 6.60 2.84
CA GLY A 31 6.10 6.33 3.22
C GLY A 31 5.15 7.43 2.77
N THR A 32 5.54 8.71 2.92
CA THR A 32 4.74 9.85 2.45
C THR A 32 4.58 9.84 0.93
N LYS A 33 5.67 9.57 0.18
CA LYS A 33 5.62 9.46 -1.28
C LYS A 33 4.72 8.31 -1.74
N LEU A 34 4.75 7.17 -1.04
CA LEU A 34 3.88 6.03 -1.33
C LEU A 34 2.41 6.38 -1.11
N MET A 35 2.06 6.96 0.05
CA MET A 35 0.69 7.39 0.32
C MET A 35 0.20 8.36 -0.74
N ARG A 36 1.04 9.34 -1.12
CA ARG A 36 0.69 10.30 -2.16
C ARG A 36 0.44 9.63 -3.51
N LEU A 37 1.26 8.65 -3.88
CA LEU A 37 1.05 7.89 -5.12
C LEU A 37 -0.29 7.16 -5.08
N VAL A 38 -0.58 6.44 -3.99
CA VAL A 38 -1.84 5.70 -3.83
C VAL A 38 -3.03 6.64 -3.89
N GLU A 39 -3.00 7.78 -3.19
CA GLU A 39 -4.06 8.81 -3.26
C GLU A 39 -4.36 9.27 -4.68
N LEU A 40 -3.32 9.41 -5.52
CA LEU A 40 -3.47 9.91 -6.90
C LEU A 40 -4.01 8.85 -7.87
N ILE A 41 -3.70 7.57 -7.64
CA ILE A 41 -4.04 6.49 -8.57
C ILE A 41 -5.20 5.61 -8.10
N TYR A 42 -5.57 5.68 -6.81
CA TYR A 42 -6.62 4.84 -6.25
C TYR A 42 -7.99 5.30 -6.76
N LYS A 43 -8.57 4.49 -7.65
CA LYS A 43 -9.95 4.63 -8.09
C LYS A 43 -10.80 3.64 -7.29
N PRO A 44 -11.65 4.10 -6.34
CA PRO A 44 -12.54 3.20 -5.63
C PRO A 44 -13.50 2.54 -6.63
N MET A 45 -13.71 1.24 -6.42
CA MET A 45 -14.62 0.43 -7.22
C MET A 45 -16.03 0.51 -6.62
N THR A 46 -17.04 0.64 -7.47
CA THR A 46 -18.45 0.49 -7.07
C THR A 46 -18.78 -0.96 -6.76
N GLU A 47 -19.86 -1.21 -6.02
CA GLU A 47 -20.31 -2.58 -5.72
C GLU A 47 -20.62 -3.37 -6.99
N SER A 48 -21.18 -2.73 -8.02
CA SER A 48 -21.44 -3.38 -9.31
C SER A 48 -20.15 -3.76 -10.04
N GLU A 49 -19.16 -2.87 -10.10
CA GLU A 49 -17.85 -3.20 -10.67
C GLU A 49 -17.17 -4.34 -9.88
N TYR A 50 -17.35 -4.39 -8.56
CA TYR A 50 -16.86 -5.48 -7.72
C TYR A 50 -17.53 -6.81 -8.04
N GLN A 51 -18.87 -6.84 -8.17
CA GLN A 51 -19.62 -8.04 -8.55
C GLN A 51 -19.13 -8.59 -9.90
N GLN A 52 -18.94 -7.72 -10.90
CA GLN A 52 -18.39 -8.12 -12.20
C GLN A 52 -16.98 -8.72 -12.10
N VAL A 53 -16.12 -8.23 -11.20
CA VAL A 53 -14.80 -8.83 -10.94
C VAL A 53 -14.95 -10.24 -10.36
N GLN A 54 -15.88 -10.44 -9.42
CA GLN A 54 -16.10 -11.76 -8.81
C GLN A 54 -16.64 -12.78 -9.82
N GLU A 55 -17.60 -12.38 -10.65
CA GLU A 55 -18.13 -13.23 -11.72
C GLU A 55 -17.03 -13.70 -12.69
N ARG A 56 -16.14 -12.80 -13.11
CA ARG A 56 -15.01 -13.16 -13.97
C ARG A 56 -14.05 -14.15 -13.30
N ARG A 57 -13.75 -13.96 -12.01
CA ARG A 57 -12.86 -14.87 -11.25
C ARG A 57 -13.45 -16.28 -11.14
N ALA A 58 -14.75 -16.39 -10.91
CA ALA A 58 -15.45 -17.67 -10.82
C ALA A 58 -15.46 -18.44 -12.15
N GLN A 59 -15.36 -17.76 -13.29
CA GLN A 59 -15.29 -18.39 -14.62
C GLN A 59 -13.88 -18.87 -14.99
N THR A 60 -12.85 -18.41 -14.28
CA THR A 60 -11.43 -18.71 -14.61
C THR A 60 -10.78 -19.64 -13.58
N THR A 61 -11.54 -20.11 -12.58
CA THR A 61 -11.12 -21.05 -11.53
C THR A 61 -11.84 -22.38 -11.73
#